data_AF-A0A1H9JGI3-F1
#
_entry.id   AF-A0A1H9JGI3-F1
#
_cell.length_a   1.000
_cell.length_b   1.000
_cell.length_c   1.000
_cell.angle_alpha   90.00
_cell.angle_beta   90.00
_cell.angle_gamma   90.00
#
_symmetry.space_group_name_H-M   'P 1'
#
loop_
_entity.id
_entity.type
_entity.pdbx_description
1 polymer ?
#
loop_
_entity_poly.entity_id
_entity_poly.type
_entity_poly.pdbx_seq_one_letter_code
_entity_poly.pdbx_strand_id
1 'polypeptide(L)'
;MVSAPTAGPPPGDDSPETGDGSNPFTRHVSRVIDRFGDLGGFAVVPLLLTMLEFEKVRRASDPAGRGFSITLELLFPSPLVTLWRFANPPDPPAATTHPPRDESYGSPSFGGAPGEPGPSGGPTTPAGPTGSGGTDVTIETPVETVAVPLEALGTEAMVWIGLALVAYGVISAILMAAYVGGIDRRLRHEPIAIGSCVVTYAPRFVLYNLVVFGAFLLVVPVFVLAPPLVLLAIPAIVVVGYVFYPVPFLFVVDDTPFREAFRRSVRLTTAGGPVLGFAFWHLVAGAVSSLVLSLLVSAGGAGFLLALLGSAPLALVLTAATVSFFQEFLESDDLETTNRSRNDGHGTDGTDEYGFGTD
;
A
#
# COMPACT_ATOMS: atom_id res chain seq x y z
N MET A 1 52.09 47.67 -39.24
CA MET A 1 52.12 46.68 -38.14
C MET A 1 50.71 46.59 -37.58
N VAL A 2 50.00 45.51 -37.91
CA VAL A 2 48.63 45.24 -37.45
C VAL A 2 48.70 43.93 -36.66
N SER A 3 48.29 43.97 -35.40
CA SER A 3 48.31 42.83 -34.49
C SER A 3 47.24 41.80 -34.84
N ALA A 4 47.60 40.53 -34.81
CA ALA A 4 46.69 39.40 -35.01
C ALA A 4 45.73 39.23 -33.82
N PRO A 5 44.49 38.74 -34.05
CA PRO A 5 43.56 38.45 -32.97
C PRO A 5 43.95 37.15 -32.25
N THR A 6 43.98 37.24 -30.93
CA THR A 6 44.23 36.14 -30.00
C THR A 6 43.12 35.09 -30.11
N ALA A 7 43.48 33.86 -30.48
CA ALA A 7 42.56 32.72 -30.42
C ALA A 7 42.19 32.45 -28.95
N GLY A 8 40.89 32.54 -28.64
CA GLY A 8 40.35 32.11 -27.35
C GLY A 8 40.49 30.59 -27.17
N PRO A 9 40.54 30.10 -25.91
CA PRO A 9 40.57 28.67 -25.65
C PRO A 9 39.29 28.01 -26.18
N PRO A 10 39.34 26.75 -26.61
CA PRO A 10 38.16 26.03 -27.07
C PRO A 10 37.12 25.96 -25.93
N PRO A 11 35.81 25.96 -26.26
CA PRO A 11 34.77 25.73 -25.28
C PRO A 11 35.04 24.38 -24.61
N GLY A 12 35.10 24.39 -23.27
CA GLY A 12 35.18 23.16 -22.50
C GLY A 12 33.98 22.28 -22.84
N ASP A 13 34.24 21.02 -23.15
CA ASP A 13 33.24 19.98 -23.09
C ASP A 13 32.73 19.92 -21.63
N ASP A 14 31.70 20.70 -21.34
CA ASP A 14 30.82 20.50 -20.19
C ASP A 14 30.01 19.23 -20.45
N SER A 15 30.71 18.09 -20.42
CA SER A 15 30.07 16.79 -20.27
C SER A 15 29.35 16.84 -18.93
N PRO A 16 28.01 16.67 -18.88
CA PRO A 16 27.30 16.68 -17.62
C PRO A 16 27.90 15.60 -16.74
N GLU A 17 28.33 16.01 -15.54
CA GLU A 17 28.92 15.14 -14.53
C GLU A 17 28.00 13.93 -14.29
N THR A 18 28.35 12.81 -14.91
CA THR A 18 27.71 11.50 -14.79
C THR A 18 28.19 10.84 -13.50
N GLY A 19 28.01 11.53 -12.37
CA GLY A 19 28.77 11.26 -11.16
C GLY A 19 28.00 11.31 -9.85
N ASP A 20 26.70 11.58 -9.82
CA ASP A 20 25.94 11.38 -8.59
C ASP A 20 25.38 9.95 -8.58
N GLY A 21 26.15 9.00 -8.06
CA GLY A 21 25.74 7.62 -7.79
C GLY A 21 24.65 7.49 -6.72
N SER A 22 23.89 8.57 -6.48
CA SER A 22 22.76 8.57 -5.57
C SER A 22 21.62 7.77 -6.17
N ASN A 23 21.14 6.80 -5.39
CA ASN A 23 20.01 5.96 -5.74
C ASN A 23 18.79 6.83 -6.12
N PRO A 24 18.04 6.52 -7.19
CA PRO A 24 16.87 7.31 -7.61
C PRO A 24 15.91 7.58 -6.45
N PHE A 25 15.68 6.60 -5.57
CA PHE A 25 14.83 6.77 -4.40
C PHE A 25 15.34 7.88 -3.46
N THR A 26 16.62 7.88 -3.10
CA THR A 26 17.20 8.87 -2.20
C THR A 26 17.15 10.28 -2.78
N ARG A 27 17.32 10.42 -4.09
CA ARG A 27 17.23 11.70 -4.81
C ARG A 27 15.82 12.28 -4.79
N HIS A 28 14.79 11.45 -4.97
CA HIS A 28 13.40 11.92 -4.87
C HIS A 28 12.99 12.22 -3.44
N VAL A 29 13.47 11.45 -2.46
CA VAL A 29 13.22 11.71 -1.04
C VAL A 29 13.85 13.03 -0.61
N SER A 30 15.11 13.31 -0.95
CA SER A 30 15.77 14.58 -0.60
C SER A 30 15.03 15.77 -1.23
N ARG A 31 14.70 15.68 -2.52
CA ARG A 31 13.92 16.71 -3.23
C ARG A 31 12.59 17.01 -2.54
N VAL A 32 11.91 16.00 -2.03
CA VAL A 32 10.63 16.16 -1.33
C VAL A 32 10.83 16.74 0.08
N ILE A 33 11.87 16.34 0.79
CA ILE A 33 12.22 16.87 2.12
C ILE A 33 12.55 18.38 2.01
N ASP A 34 13.32 18.78 1.01
CA ASP A 34 13.66 20.19 0.77
C ASP A 34 12.41 21.05 0.51
N ARG A 35 11.36 20.42 -0.03
CA ARG A 35 10.07 21.06 -0.35
C ARG A 35 8.96 20.71 0.65
N PHE A 36 9.31 20.14 1.80
CA PHE A 36 8.32 19.63 2.74
C PHE A 36 7.40 20.75 3.26
N GLY A 37 7.91 21.98 3.41
CA GLY A 37 7.12 23.14 3.81
C GLY A 37 5.92 23.41 2.89
N ASP A 38 6.07 23.22 1.58
CA ASP A 38 5.00 23.42 0.60
C ASP A 38 3.97 22.29 0.60
N LEU A 39 4.38 21.10 1.07
CA LEU A 39 3.58 19.88 1.07
C LEU A 39 2.95 19.57 2.43
N GLY A 40 3.39 20.23 3.50
CA GLY A 40 3.05 19.87 4.89
C GLY A 40 1.54 19.80 5.16
N GLY A 41 0.73 20.61 4.48
CA GLY A 41 -0.74 20.56 4.60
C GLY A 41 -1.35 19.21 4.21
N PHE A 42 -0.70 18.46 3.31
CA PHE A 42 -1.16 17.13 2.91
C PHE A 42 -0.90 16.06 3.97
N ALA A 43 0.02 16.28 4.93
CA ALA A 43 0.27 15.33 6.02
C ALA A 43 -0.95 15.17 6.95
N VAL A 44 -1.89 16.12 6.92
CA VAL A 44 -3.15 16.03 7.67
C VAL A 44 -4.02 14.86 7.19
N VAL A 45 -3.99 14.52 5.89
CA VAL A 45 -4.81 13.43 5.34
C VAL A 45 -4.46 12.07 5.94
N PRO A 46 -3.21 11.57 5.89
CA PRO A 46 -2.86 10.29 6.50
C PRO A 46 -3.01 10.29 8.03
N LEU A 47 -2.85 11.46 8.68
CA LEU A 47 -3.10 11.61 10.11
C LEU A 47 -4.58 11.38 10.45
N LEU A 48 -5.49 12.06 9.76
CA LEU A 48 -6.94 11.92 9.96
C LEU A 48 -7.41 10.50 9.64
N LEU A 49 -6.91 9.91 8.56
CA LEU A 49 -7.23 8.53 8.19
C LEU A 49 -6.76 7.53 9.25
N THR A 50 -5.58 7.76 9.83
CA THR A 50 -5.09 6.94 10.96
C THR A 50 -6.03 7.05 12.17
N MET A 51 -6.49 8.27 12.49
CA MET A 51 -7.37 8.52 13.63
C MET A 51 -8.79 7.96 13.45
N LEU A 52 -9.26 7.82 12.20
CA LEU A 52 -10.61 7.31 11.90
C LEU A 52 -10.75 5.82 12.24
N GLU A 53 -9.65 5.07 12.33
CA GLU A 53 -9.64 3.68 12.79
C GLU A 53 -9.66 3.61 14.32
N PHE A 54 -10.76 4.11 14.90
CA PHE A 54 -10.93 4.33 16.35
C PHE A 54 -10.59 3.11 17.20
N GLU A 55 -10.91 1.90 16.74
CA GLU A 55 -10.60 0.68 17.49
C GLU A 55 -9.09 0.43 17.56
N LYS A 56 -8.37 0.64 16.47
CA LYS A 56 -6.90 0.54 16.47
C LYS A 56 -6.26 1.64 17.33
N VAL A 57 -6.81 2.86 17.30
CA VAL A 57 -6.37 3.96 18.18
C VAL A 57 -6.59 3.62 19.65
N ARG A 58 -7.77 3.10 19.99
CA ARG A 58 -8.11 2.69 21.36
C ARG A 58 -7.16 1.60 21.84
N ARG A 59 -6.90 0.57 21.02
CA ARG A 59 -5.96 -0.51 21.35
C ARG A 59 -4.52 -0.02 21.50
N ALA A 60 -4.04 0.84 20.59
CA ALA A 60 -2.70 1.39 20.63
C ALA A 60 -2.46 2.37 21.79
N SER A 61 -3.52 3.02 22.28
CA SER A 61 -3.44 3.97 23.39
C SER A 61 -3.50 3.32 24.77
N ASP A 62 -3.91 2.05 24.87
CA ASP A 62 -4.01 1.35 26.14
C ASP A 62 -2.62 1.06 26.75
N PRO A 63 -2.28 1.65 27.92
CA PRO A 63 -0.99 1.42 28.58
C PRO A 63 -0.81 -0.01 29.13
N ALA A 64 -1.88 -0.81 29.20
CA ALA A 64 -1.83 -2.19 29.69
C ALA A 64 -1.50 -3.24 28.60
N GLY A 65 -1.52 -2.86 27.32
CA GLY A 65 -1.30 -3.73 26.17
C GLY A 65 0.17 -4.09 25.94
N ARG A 66 0.77 -4.87 26.85
CA ARG A 66 2.12 -5.46 26.65
C ARG A 66 2.06 -6.68 25.72
N GLY A 67 1.84 -6.44 24.44
CA GLY A 67 1.98 -7.42 23.37
C GLY A 67 2.97 -6.92 22.32
N PHE A 68 3.75 -7.81 21.74
CA PHE A 68 4.71 -7.48 20.69
C PHE A 68 4.22 -8.03 19.35
N SER A 69 3.82 -7.15 18.44
CA SER A 69 3.46 -7.47 17.06
C SER A 69 4.50 -6.86 16.13
N ILE A 70 5.25 -7.70 15.42
CA ILE A 70 6.02 -7.26 14.25
C ILE A 70 5.17 -7.58 13.03
N THR A 71 4.61 -6.55 12.38
CA THR A 71 4.00 -6.70 11.07
C THR A 71 5.01 -6.29 10.01
N LEU A 72 5.51 -7.26 9.23
CA LEU A 72 6.26 -6.97 8.00
C LEU A 72 5.26 -6.99 6.83
N GLU A 73 4.58 -5.86 6.60
CA GLU A 73 3.78 -5.69 5.39
C GLU A 73 4.69 -5.27 4.23
N LEU A 74 4.59 -5.97 3.10
CA LEU A 74 5.25 -5.55 1.86
C LEU A 74 4.61 -4.24 1.37
N LEU A 75 5.20 -3.12 1.78
CA LEU A 75 4.76 -1.76 1.46
C LEU A 75 5.10 -1.39 0.02
N PHE A 76 4.35 -1.96 -0.93
CA PHE A 76 4.36 -1.41 -2.28
C PHE A 76 3.90 0.06 -2.24
N PRO A 77 4.46 0.92 -3.11
CA PRO A 77 4.06 2.32 -3.16
C PRO A 77 2.54 2.42 -3.35
N SER A 78 1.88 3.12 -2.43
CA SER A 78 0.43 3.25 -2.39
C SER A 78 0.06 4.73 -2.36
N PRO A 79 -1.04 5.11 -3.03
CA PRO A 79 -1.51 6.49 -3.02
C PRO A 79 -1.91 6.97 -1.62
N LEU A 80 -2.33 6.06 -0.73
CA LEU A 80 -2.64 6.37 0.67
C LEU A 80 -1.86 5.43 1.58
N VAL A 81 -1.05 6.02 2.47
CA VAL A 81 -0.26 5.32 3.46
C VAL A 81 -0.64 5.89 4.83
N THR A 82 -1.04 5.02 5.76
CA THR A 82 -1.43 5.38 7.14
C THR A 82 -0.50 4.70 8.13
N LEU A 83 -0.55 5.08 9.42
CA LEU A 83 0.23 4.43 10.47
C LEU A 83 -0.01 2.91 10.51
N TRP A 84 -1.26 2.49 10.30
CA TRP A 84 -1.67 1.09 10.41
C TRP A 84 -1.09 0.19 9.32
N ARG A 85 -0.54 0.78 8.25
CA ARG A 85 0.21 0.04 7.23
C ARG A 85 1.64 -0.28 7.66
N PHE A 86 2.12 0.39 8.71
CA PHE A 86 3.46 0.20 9.25
C PHE A 86 3.46 -0.60 10.54
N ALA A 87 2.40 -0.51 11.33
CA ALA A 87 2.30 -1.12 12.65
C ALA A 87 0.86 -1.55 12.94
N ASN A 88 0.68 -2.78 13.43
CA ASN A 88 -0.60 -3.23 13.96
C ASN A 88 -0.57 -3.15 15.50
N PRO A 89 -1.62 -2.61 16.14
CA PRO A 89 -1.73 -2.65 17.58
C PRO A 89 -1.84 -4.12 18.03
N PRO A 90 -1.39 -4.45 19.26
CA PRO A 90 -1.53 -5.79 19.80
C PRO A 90 -2.99 -6.27 19.79
N ASP A 91 -3.18 -7.56 19.52
CA ASP A 91 -4.50 -8.16 19.62
C ASP A 91 -4.92 -8.28 21.08
N PRO A 92 -6.23 -8.12 21.38
CA PRO A 92 -6.72 -8.38 22.71
C PRO A 92 -6.37 -9.83 23.10
N PRO A 93 -6.06 -10.11 24.38
CA PRO A 93 -5.87 -11.47 24.83
C PRO A 93 -7.10 -12.26 24.43
N ALA A 94 -6.90 -13.35 23.67
CA ALA A 94 -7.99 -14.23 23.29
C ALA A 94 -8.77 -14.55 24.56
N ALA A 95 -10.08 -14.27 24.55
CA ALA A 95 -10.95 -14.74 25.60
C ALA A 95 -10.82 -16.26 25.56
N THR A 96 -9.97 -16.82 26.43
CA THR A 96 -10.02 -18.24 26.73
C THR A 96 -11.43 -18.45 27.23
N THR A 97 -12.30 -18.98 26.39
CA THR A 97 -13.54 -19.62 26.77
C THR A 97 -13.10 -20.75 27.69
N HIS A 98 -12.92 -20.41 28.97
CA HIS A 98 -13.01 -21.41 30.00
C HIS A 98 -14.41 -21.98 29.82
N PRO A 99 -14.57 -23.29 29.56
CA PRO A 99 -15.88 -23.89 29.70
C PRO A 99 -16.38 -23.50 31.10
N PRO A 100 -17.69 -23.26 31.28
CA PRO A 100 -18.22 -22.93 32.59
C PRO A 100 -17.67 -24.00 33.53
N ARG A 101 -16.87 -23.56 34.50
CA ARG A 101 -16.56 -24.40 35.64
C ARG A 101 -17.94 -24.73 36.18
N ASP A 102 -18.34 -25.99 36.10
CA ASP A 102 -19.55 -26.47 36.73
C ASP A 102 -19.47 -25.99 38.19
N GLU A 103 -20.16 -24.90 38.48
CA GLU A 103 -20.65 -24.58 39.79
C GLU A 103 -21.70 -25.65 40.08
N SER A 104 -21.20 -26.84 40.41
CA SER A 104 -22.00 -27.86 41.05
C SER A 104 -22.41 -27.24 42.38
N TYR A 105 -23.58 -26.62 42.38
CA TYR A 105 -24.35 -26.28 43.56
C TYR A 105 -24.44 -27.55 44.42
N GLY A 106 -23.50 -27.68 45.35
CA GLY A 106 -23.55 -28.68 46.41
C GLY A 106 -24.67 -28.28 47.35
N SER A 107 -25.88 -28.74 47.05
CA SER A 107 -26.97 -28.80 48.02
C SER A 107 -26.45 -29.46 49.31
N PRO A 108 -26.71 -28.90 50.50
CA PRO A 108 -26.35 -29.57 51.74
C PRO A 108 -27.20 -30.83 51.88
N SER A 109 -26.61 -31.99 51.58
CA SER A 109 -27.21 -33.28 51.88
C SER A 109 -26.99 -33.59 53.35
N PHE A 110 -28.05 -33.39 54.14
CA PHE A 110 -28.16 -33.94 55.48
C PHE A 110 -28.51 -35.44 55.38
N GLY A 111 -27.64 -36.30 55.92
CA GLY A 111 -28.00 -37.62 56.43
C GLY A 111 -27.90 -38.81 55.46
N GLY A 112 -26.88 -39.64 55.66
CA GLY A 112 -26.76 -41.02 55.15
C GLY A 112 -25.67 -41.78 55.92
N ALA A 113 -25.95 -43.01 56.33
CA ALA A 113 -25.34 -43.78 57.42
C ALA A 113 -23.86 -44.24 57.21
N PRO A 114 -23.14 -44.64 58.28
CA PRO A 114 -21.73 -45.02 58.22
C PRO A 114 -21.55 -46.45 57.70
N GLY A 115 -20.73 -46.57 56.66
CA GLY A 115 -20.20 -47.84 56.19
C GLY A 115 -20.57 -48.15 54.75
N GLU A 116 -19.76 -47.67 53.80
CA GLU A 116 -19.41 -48.46 52.61
C GLU A 116 -18.13 -47.90 51.94
N PRO A 117 -17.27 -48.78 51.37
CA PRO A 117 -15.89 -48.48 51.02
C PRO A 117 -15.73 -47.87 49.62
N GLY A 118 -14.82 -46.91 49.49
CA GLY A 118 -14.46 -46.32 48.19
C GLY A 118 -13.67 -47.27 47.29
N PRO A 119 -13.73 -47.10 45.96
CA PRO A 119 -12.76 -47.71 45.07
C PRO A 119 -11.68 -46.70 44.65
N SER A 120 -10.46 -47.08 45.00
CA SER A 120 -9.19 -46.61 44.47
C SER A 120 -8.93 -47.09 43.04
N GLY A 121 -8.31 -46.24 42.20
CA GLY A 121 -7.23 -46.65 41.29
C GLY A 121 -7.49 -46.56 39.78
N GLY A 122 -6.60 -45.82 39.09
CA GLY A 122 -6.25 -46.06 37.68
C GLY A 122 -5.87 -44.82 36.86
N PRO A 123 -4.60 -44.66 36.42
CA PRO A 123 -4.18 -43.66 35.44
C PRO A 123 -4.17 -44.24 34.02
N THR A 124 -4.81 -43.58 33.04
CA THR A 124 -4.60 -43.87 31.61
C THR A 124 -4.77 -42.61 30.75
N THR A 125 -3.76 -42.33 29.95
CA THR A 125 -3.75 -41.47 28.74
C THR A 125 -3.18 -42.37 27.62
N PRO A 126 -3.24 -42.05 26.30
CA PRO A 126 -4.19 -41.33 25.44
C PRO A 126 -4.73 -42.20 24.27
N ALA A 127 -5.82 -41.77 23.60
CA ALA A 127 -6.08 -41.93 22.15
C ALA A 127 -7.53 -41.51 21.83
N GLY A 128 -7.74 -40.52 20.96
CA GLY A 128 -8.26 -40.82 19.63
C GLY A 128 -9.54 -40.01 19.31
N PRO A 129 -9.99 -39.96 18.04
CA PRO A 129 -10.22 -38.69 17.32
C PRO A 129 -11.69 -38.40 16.94
N THR A 130 -11.88 -37.28 16.23
CA THR A 130 -13.02 -36.85 15.38
C THR A 130 -14.25 -36.20 16.02
N GLY A 131 -14.58 -35.01 15.51
CA GLY A 131 -15.89 -34.37 15.70
C GLY A 131 -15.95 -32.91 15.21
N SER A 132 -16.30 -32.73 13.92
CA SER A 132 -17.05 -31.61 13.33
C SER A 132 -16.52 -30.17 13.57
N GLY A 133 -16.00 -29.45 12.59
CA GLY A 133 -16.75 -29.08 11.38
C GLY A 133 -17.42 -27.70 11.55
N GLY A 134 -16.61 -26.67 11.81
CA GLY A 134 -17.03 -25.27 11.77
C GLY A 134 -15.93 -24.47 11.09
N THR A 135 -16.11 -24.16 9.81
CA THR A 135 -15.23 -23.24 9.09
C THR A 135 -15.61 -21.81 9.48
N ASP A 136 -15.16 -21.38 10.66
CA ASP A 136 -15.14 -19.97 11.00
C ASP A 136 -14.17 -19.28 10.04
N VAL A 137 -14.71 -18.51 9.08
CA VAL A 137 -13.93 -17.63 8.22
C VAL A 137 -13.88 -16.28 8.88
N THR A 138 -12.76 -15.99 9.53
CA THR A 138 -12.49 -14.70 10.17
C THR A 138 -12.19 -13.67 9.09
N ILE A 139 -13.15 -12.78 8.79
CA ILE A 139 -12.90 -11.58 7.98
C ILE A 139 -12.57 -10.46 8.97
N GLU A 140 -11.29 -10.14 9.09
CA GLU A 140 -10.84 -8.98 9.85
C GLU A 140 -11.29 -7.71 9.13
N THR A 141 -12.26 -6.99 9.70
CA THR A 141 -12.56 -5.62 9.31
C THR A 141 -12.13 -4.65 10.41
N PRO A 142 -11.73 -3.41 10.11
CA PRO A 142 -11.13 -2.48 11.08
C PRO A 142 -12.03 -2.02 12.24
N VAL A 143 -13.27 -2.47 12.33
CA VAL A 143 -14.25 -1.96 13.30
C VAL A 143 -14.75 -3.05 14.26
N GLU A 144 -14.79 -4.34 13.87
CA GLU A 144 -15.27 -5.41 14.74
C GLU A 144 -14.93 -6.79 14.13
N THR A 145 -14.34 -7.72 14.90
CA THR A 145 -14.33 -9.15 14.53
C THR A 145 -15.71 -9.72 14.77
N VAL A 146 -16.64 -9.46 13.87
CA VAL A 146 -17.94 -10.14 13.86
C VAL A 146 -17.73 -11.46 13.13
N ALA A 147 -17.71 -12.57 13.89
CA ALA A 147 -17.95 -13.88 13.32
C ALA A 147 -19.41 -13.90 12.84
N VAL A 148 -19.65 -13.50 11.59
CA VAL A 148 -20.98 -13.58 11.01
C VAL A 148 -21.14 -15.02 10.53
N PRO A 149 -22.00 -15.84 11.17
CA PRO A 149 -22.29 -17.15 10.62
C PRO A 149 -22.83 -16.94 9.21
N LEU A 150 -22.27 -17.63 8.21
CA LEU A 150 -22.66 -17.49 6.81
C LEU A 150 -24.17 -17.71 6.59
N GLU A 151 -24.82 -18.41 7.52
CA GLU A 151 -26.25 -18.67 7.58
C GLU A 151 -27.09 -17.44 7.96
N ALA A 152 -26.50 -16.45 8.64
CA ALA A 152 -27.12 -15.17 9.00
C ALA A 152 -26.87 -14.05 7.97
N LEU A 153 -26.04 -14.29 6.94
CA LEU A 153 -25.90 -13.40 5.79
C LEU A 153 -27.12 -13.55 4.88
N GLY A 154 -28.26 -13.04 5.35
CA GLY A 154 -29.45 -12.88 4.52
C GLY A 154 -29.14 -12.02 3.29
N THR A 155 -29.98 -12.11 2.26
CA THR A 155 -29.89 -11.26 1.05
C THR A 155 -29.81 -9.77 1.40
N GLU A 156 -30.51 -9.35 2.46
CA GLU A 156 -30.47 -8.00 3.01
C GLU A 156 -29.07 -7.58 3.50
N ALA A 157 -28.38 -8.42 4.28
CA ALA A 157 -27.03 -8.13 4.76
C ALA A 157 -26.06 -7.99 3.57
N MET A 158 -26.22 -8.84 2.55
CA MET A 158 -25.38 -8.78 1.34
C MET A 158 -25.58 -7.48 0.55
N VAL A 159 -26.82 -6.95 0.52
CA VAL A 159 -27.11 -5.62 -0.07
C VAL A 159 -26.43 -4.51 0.74
N TRP A 160 -26.53 -4.53 2.07
CA TRP A 160 -25.88 -3.53 2.91
C TRP A 160 -24.35 -3.57 2.82
N ILE A 161 -23.75 -4.76 2.79
CA ILE A 161 -22.32 -4.95 2.59
C ILE A 161 -21.90 -4.40 1.22
N GLY A 162 -22.65 -4.73 0.16
CA GLY A 162 -22.40 -4.20 -1.18
C GLY A 162 -22.48 -2.67 -1.23
N LEU A 163 -23.49 -2.08 -0.58
CA LEU A 163 -23.65 -0.63 -0.50
C LEU A 163 -22.52 0.03 0.29
N ALA A 164 -22.13 -0.55 1.43
CA ALA A 164 -21.02 -0.06 2.24
C ALA A 164 -19.70 -0.11 1.48
N LEU A 165 -19.46 -1.19 0.71
CA LEU A 165 -18.27 -1.34 -0.12
C LEU A 165 -18.22 -0.30 -1.25
N VAL A 166 -19.36 -0.02 -1.90
CA VAL A 166 -19.46 1.03 -2.92
C VAL A 166 -19.23 2.41 -2.30
N ALA A 167 -19.87 2.71 -1.17
CA ALA A 167 -19.69 3.98 -0.47
C ALA A 167 -18.23 4.19 -0.06
N TYR A 168 -17.61 3.16 0.52
CA TYR A 168 -16.18 3.16 0.87
C TYR A 168 -15.30 3.37 -0.37
N GLY A 169 -15.56 2.64 -1.46
CA GLY A 169 -14.83 2.77 -2.72
C GLY A 169 -14.89 4.18 -3.31
N VAL A 170 -16.04 4.84 -3.22
CA VAL A 170 -16.24 6.23 -3.68
C VAL A 170 -15.50 7.22 -2.78
N ILE A 171 -15.65 7.11 -1.46
CA ILE A 171 -14.96 7.99 -0.50
C ILE A 171 -13.43 7.85 -0.66
N SER A 172 -12.95 6.61 -0.71
CA SER A 172 -11.53 6.29 -0.92
C SER A 172 -11.02 6.86 -2.24
N ALA A 173 -11.80 6.76 -3.32
CA ALA A 173 -11.43 7.32 -4.62
C ALA A 173 -11.34 8.85 -4.62
N ILE A 174 -12.29 9.54 -3.98
CA ILE A 174 -12.26 11.00 -3.81
C ILE A 174 -11.01 11.41 -3.02
N LEU A 175 -10.71 10.71 -1.93
CA LEU A 175 -9.54 10.98 -1.10
C LEU A 175 -8.23 10.76 -1.85
N MET A 176 -8.09 9.64 -2.57
CA MET A 176 -6.90 9.36 -3.40
C MET A 176 -6.73 10.42 -4.48
N ALA A 177 -7.80 10.78 -5.19
CA ALA A 177 -7.79 11.81 -6.23
C ALA A 177 -7.37 13.19 -5.69
N ALA A 178 -7.93 13.60 -4.56
CA ALA A 178 -7.61 14.86 -3.90
C ALA A 178 -6.17 14.88 -3.38
N TYR A 179 -5.74 13.80 -2.73
CA TYR A 179 -4.44 13.70 -2.07
C TYR A 179 -3.30 13.60 -3.08
N VAL A 180 -3.34 12.60 -3.98
CA VAL A 180 -2.28 12.39 -4.98
C VAL A 180 -2.28 13.52 -6.01
N GLY A 181 -3.45 13.94 -6.48
CA GLY A 181 -3.58 15.07 -7.41
C GLY A 181 -3.13 16.40 -6.80
N GLY A 182 -3.37 16.61 -5.50
CA GLY A 182 -2.87 17.79 -4.80
C GLY A 182 -1.34 17.82 -4.69
N ILE A 183 -0.74 16.66 -4.39
CA ILE A 183 0.72 16.50 -4.31
C ILE A 183 1.36 16.73 -5.69
N ASP A 184 0.85 16.09 -6.75
CA ASP A 184 1.35 16.24 -8.12
C ASP A 184 1.41 17.71 -8.55
N ARG A 185 0.29 18.42 -8.38
CA ARG A 185 0.20 19.84 -8.74
C ARG A 185 1.15 20.71 -7.94
N ARG A 186 1.31 20.46 -6.64
CA ARG A 186 2.30 21.23 -5.84
C ARG A 186 3.73 20.92 -6.24
N LEU A 187 4.06 19.68 -6.55
CA LEU A 187 5.38 19.33 -7.07
C LEU A 187 5.65 20.05 -8.42
N ARG A 188 4.63 20.28 -9.24
CA ARG A 188 4.69 21.10 -10.47
C ARG A 188 4.63 22.62 -10.25
N HIS A 189 4.61 23.10 -9.00
CA HIS A 189 4.44 24.52 -8.65
C HIS A 189 3.10 25.15 -9.08
N GLU A 190 2.08 24.33 -9.31
CA GLU A 190 0.74 24.78 -9.65
C GLU A 190 -0.11 25.07 -8.41
N PRO A 191 -1.12 25.95 -8.50
CA PRO A 191 -2.08 26.17 -7.40
C PRO A 191 -2.86 24.89 -7.06
N ILE A 192 -3.13 24.69 -5.77
CA ILE A 192 -3.94 23.57 -5.29
C ILE A 192 -5.40 23.78 -5.72
N ALA A 193 -5.93 22.90 -6.56
CA ALA A 193 -7.35 22.88 -6.92
C ALA A 193 -7.95 21.50 -6.70
N ILE A 194 -8.22 21.18 -5.42
CA ILE A 194 -8.72 19.87 -4.97
C ILE A 194 -9.97 19.45 -5.74
N GLY A 195 -10.93 20.36 -5.94
CA GLY A 195 -12.17 20.07 -6.67
C GLY A 195 -11.91 19.61 -8.11
N SER A 196 -10.96 20.25 -8.80
CA SER A 196 -10.56 19.84 -10.15
C SER A 196 -9.92 18.45 -10.12
N CYS A 197 -9.03 18.18 -9.16
CA CYS A 197 -8.39 16.87 -9.03
C CYS A 197 -9.43 15.76 -8.77
N VAL A 198 -10.43 16.02 -7.91
CA VAL A 198 -11.50 15.05 -7.63
C VAL A 198 -12.34 14.77 -8.88
N VAL A 199 -12.79 15.80 -9.60
CA VAL A 199 -13.61 15.63 -10.80
C VAL A 199 -12.85 14.87 -11.89
N THR A 200 -11.56 15.18 -12.08
CA THR A 200 -10.74 14.54 -13.10
C THR A 200 -10.36 13.10 -12.75
N TYR A 201 -9.94 12.83 -11.50
CA TYR A 201 -9.30 11.57 -11.13
C TYR A 201 -10.20 10.59 -10.38
N ALA A 202 -11.19 11.06 -9.60
CA ALA A 202 -12.01 10.17 -8.77
C ALA A 202 -12.72 9.07 -9.57
N PRO A 203 -13.29 9.31 -10.78
CA PRO A 203 -13.93 8.24 -11.55
C PRO A 203 -12.97 7.08 -11.89
N ARG A 204 -11.70 7.39 -12.16
CA ARG A 204 -10.66 6.40 -12.46
C ARG A 204 -10.32 5.58 -11.22
N PHE A 205 -10.21 6.24 -10.07
CA PHE A 205 -10.00 5.57 -8.79
C PHE A 205 -11.21 4.73 -8.33
N VAL A 206 -12.44 5.15 -8.62
CA VAL A 206 -13.65 4.34 -8.35
C VAL A 206 -13.60 3.04 -9.16
N LEU A 207 -13.27 3.14 -10.45
CA LEU A 207 -13.16 1.96 -11.31
C LEU A 207 -12.02 1.04 -10.86
N TYR A 208 -10.89 1.62 -10.42
CA TYR A 208 -9.78 0.88 -9.84
C TYR A 208 -10.19 0.12 -8.58
N ASN A 209 -10.85 0.80 -7.62
CA ASN A 209 -11.35 0.17 -6.40
C ASN A 209 -12.35 -0.95 -6.70
N LEU A 210 -13.25 -0.76 -7.68
CA LEU A 210 -14.19 -1.79 -8.10
C LEU A 210 -13.49 -3.03 -8.66
N VAL A 211 -12.43 -2.85 -9.46
CA VAL A 211 -11.63 -3.97 -9.98
C VAL A 211 -10.91 -4.69 -8.85
N VAL A 212 -10.30 -3.96 -7.90
CA VAL A 212 -9.61 -4.56 -6.75
C VAL A 212 -10.58 -5.34 -5.86
N PHE A 213 -11.73 -4.75 -5.52
CA PHE A 213 -12.76 -5.43 -4.74
C PHE A 213 -13.36 -6.62 -5.47
N GLY A 214 -13.64 -6.49 -6.77
CA GLY A 214 -14.12 -7.59 -7.59
C GLY A 214 -13.12 -8.74 -7.65
N ALA A 215 -11.83 -8.45 -7.83
CA ALA A 215 -10.78 -9.46 -7.78
C ALA A 215 -10.72 -10.16 -6.42
N PHE A 216 -10.80 -9.41 -5.32
CA PHE A 216 -10.83 -9.97 -3.96
C PHE A 216 -12.03 -10.89 -3.77
N LEU A 217 -13.24 -10.44 -4.13
CA LEU A 217 -14.48 -11.22 -4.04
C LEU A 217 -14.42 -12.51 -4.87
N LEU A 218 -13.72 -12.51 -6.01
CA LEU A 218 -13.53 -13.72 -6.83
C LEU A 218 -12.49 -14.67 -6.24
N VAL A 219 -11.46 -14.15 -5.58
CA VAL A 219 -10.35 -14.94 -5.05
C VAL A 219 -10.68 -15.60 -3.71
N VAL A 220 -11.42 -14.93 -2.83
CA VAL A 220 -11.83 -15.46 -1.51
C VAL A 220 -12.46 -16.86 -1.58
N PRO A 221 -13.49 -17.14 -2.41
CA PRO A 221 -14.10 -18.48 -2.44
C PRO A 221 -13.10 -19.55 -2.90
N VAL A 222 -12.17 -19.21 -3.79
CA VAL A 222 -11.12 -20.15 -4.26
C VAL A 222 -10.23 -20.57 -3.09
N PHE A 223 -9.85 -19.64 -2.20
CA PHE A 223 -9.03 -19.97 -1.03
C PHE A 223 -9.79 -20.76 0.03
N VAL A 224 -11.10 -20.51 0.19
CA VAL A 224 -11.94 -21.31 1.09
C VAL A 224 -12.04 -22.76 0.60
N LEU A 225 -12.19 -22.96 -0.72
CA LEU A 225 -12.30 -24.28 -1.34
C LEU A 225 -10.95 -25.03 -1.40
N ALA A 226 -9.84 -24.31 -1.52
CA ALA A 226 -8.51 -24.88 -1.66
C ALA A 226 -7.47 -24.09 -0.85
N PRO A 227 -7.41 -24.29 0.48
CA PRO A 227 -6.48 -23.59 1.37
C PRO A 227 -4.99 -23.67 0.97
N PRO A 228 -4.48 -24.78 0.42
CA PRO A 228 -3.08 -24.84 -0.03
C PRO A 228 -2.71 -23.79 -1.10
N LEU A 229 -3.68 -23.28 -1.87
CA LEU A 229 -3.45 -22.19 -2.84
C LEU A 229 -3.03 -20.89 -2.16
N VAL A 230 -3.30 -20.69 -0.87
CA VAL A 230 -2.90 -19.49 -0.12
C VAL A 230 -1.36 -19.35 -0.12
N LEU A 231 -0.63 -20.46 -0.04
CA LEU A 231 0.85 -20.42 -0.11
C LEU A 231 1.34 -19.92 -1.48
N LEU A 232 0.63 -20.26 -2.56
CA LEU A 232 0.92 -19.75 -3.91
C LEU A 232 0.40 -18.32 -4.11
N ALA A 233 -0.62 -17.92 -3.37
CA ALA A 233 -1.17 -16.57 -3.43
C ALA A 233 -0.18 -15.53 -2.95
N ILE A 234 0.65 -15.83 -1.93
CA ILE A 234 1.65 -14.90 -1.40
C ILE A 234 2.58 -14.37 -2.51
N PRO A 235 3.33 -15.22 -3.25
CA PRO A 235 4.19 -14.72 -4.33
C PRO A 235 3.37 -14.10 -5.46
N ALA A 236 2.16 -14.61 -5.76
CA ALA A 236 1.30 -14.03 -6.78
C ALA A 236 0.88 -12.59 -6.43
N ILE A 237 0.50 -12.33 -5.18
CA ILE A 237 0.12 -11.00 -4.67
C ILE A 237 1.33 -10.05 -4.73
N VAL A 238 2.53 -10.51 -4.41
CA VAL A 238 3.77 -9.71 -4.53
C VAL A 238 4.01 -9.29 -5.98
N VAL A 239 3.88 -10.24 -6.93
CA VAL A 239 4.06 -9.94 -8.35
C VAL A 239 2.96 -9.00 -8.87
N VAL A 240 1.69 -9.28 -8.55
CA VAL A 240 0.55 -8.44 -8.95
C VAL A 240 0.67 -7.04 -8.35
N GLY A 241 1.06 -6.93 -7.08
CA GLY A 241 1.31 -5.67 -6.39
C GLY A 241 2.41 -4.87 -7.07
N TYR A 242 3.54 -5.50 -7.40
CA TYR A 242 4.61 -4.85 -8.17
C TYR A 242 4.15 -4.41 -9.57
N VAL A 243 3.43 -5.26 -10.30
CA VAL A 243 3.01 -4.96 -11.68
C VAL A 243 2.01 -3.81 -11.74
N PHE A 244 1.14 -3.66 -10.73
CA PHE A 244 0.06 -2.68 -10.73
C PHE A 244 0.23 -1.50 -9.75
N TYR A 245 1.30 -1.44 -8.95
CA TYR A 245 1.55 -0.26 -8.11
C TYR A 245 1.65 1.08 -8.89
N PRO A 246 2.18 1.13 -10.14
CA PRO A 246 2.23 2.39 -10.90
C PRO A 246 0.85 2.95 -11.28
N VAL A 247 -0.15 2.09 -11.49
CA VAL A 247 -1.48 2.46 -12.00
C VAL A 247 -2.11 3.69 -11.32
N PRO A 248 -2.26 3.73 -9.98
CA PRO A 248 -2.86 4.90 -9.31
C PRO A 248 -2.07 6.20 -9.53
N PHE A 249 -0.75 6.13 -9.69
CA PHE A 249 0.09 7.30 -9.96
C PHE A 249 -0.02 7.74 -11.42
N LEU A 250 -0.10 6.81 -12.37
CA LEU A 250 -0.28 7.11 -13.80
C LEU A 250 -1.61 7.84 -14.07
N PHE A 251 -2.68 7.53 -13.34
CA PHE A 251 -3.94 8.26 -13.47
C PHE A 251 -3.81 9.76 -13.25
N VAL A 252 -2.85 10.17 -12.41
CA VAL A 252 -2.66 11.55 -11.97
C VAL A 252 -1.50 12.21 -12.70
N VAL A 253 -0.33 11.59 -12.69
CA VAL A 253 0.91 12.18 -13.20
C VAL A 253 0.89 12.37 -14.72
N ASP A 254 0.26 11.44 -15.43
CA ASP A 254 0.24 11.37 -16.91
C ASP A 254 -1.19 11.49 -17.47
N ASP A 255 -2.16 11.80 -16.60
CA ASP A 255 -3.58 11.85 -16.94
C ASP A 255 -4.10 10.62 -17.72
N THR A 256 -3.46 9.46 -17.55
CA THR A 256 -3.69 8.29 -18.40
C THR A 256 -5.11 7.73 -18.21
N PRO A 257 -5.83 7.39 -19.29
CA PRO A 257 -7.13 6.74 -19.17
C PRO A 257 -6.99 5.34 -18.57
N PHE A 258 -8.05 4.86 -17.93
CA PHE A 258 -8.03 3.66 -17.11
C PHE A 258 -7.32 2.47 -17.76
N ARG A 259 -7.75 2.04 -18.96
CA ARG A 259 -7.19 0.86 -19.63
C ARG A 259 -5.72 1.02 -20.01
N GLU A 260 -5.35 2.23 -20.43
CA GLU A 260 -3.99 2.51 -20.87
C GLU A 260 -3.03 2.56 -19.69
N ALA A 261 -3.48 3.03 -18.52
CA ALA A 261 -2.69 3.00 -17.30
C ALA A 261 -2.27 1.57 -16.92
N PHE A 262 -3.16 0.58 -17.05
CA PHE A 262 -2.82 -0.82 -16.78
C PHE A 262 -1.80 -1.38 -17.79
N ARG A 263 -1.99 -1.09 -19.07
CA ARG A 263 -1.03 -1.52 -20.12
C ARG A 263 0.34 -0.88 -19.93
N ARG A 264 0.37 0.44 -19.68
CA ARG A 264 1.59 1.20 -19.40
C ARG A 264 2.26 0.67 -18.14
N SER A 265 1.51 0.40 -17.07
CA SER A 265 2.03 -0.20 -15.84
C SER A 265 2.71 -1.56 -16.08
N VAL A 266 2.10 -2.45 -16.86
CA VAL A 266 2.71 -3.74 -17.22
C VAL A 266 3.99 -3.53 -18.04
N ARG A 267 3.98 -2.62 -19.03
CA ARG A 267 5.18 -2.32 -19.84
C ARG A 267 6.32 -1.75 -18.97
N LEU A 268 6.01 -0.81 -18.08
CA LEU A 268 6.98 -0.19 -17.16
C LEU A 268 7.62 -1.20 -16.21
N THR A 269 6.82 -2.12 -15.67
CA THR A 269 7.28 -3.09 -14.67
C THR A 269 7.97 -4.30 -15.29
N THR A 270 7.59 -4.69 -16.52
CA THR A 270 8.28 -5.77 -17.25
C THR A 270 9.57 -5.32 -17.92
N ALA A 271 9.70 -4.04 -18.30
CA ALA A 271 10.97 -3.47 -18.74
C ALA A 271 12.03 -3.45 -17.63
N GLY A 272 11.60 -3.43 -16.36
CA GLY A 272 12.48 -3.40 -15.20
C GLY A 272 13.22 -2.08 -15.02
N GLY A 273 14.46 -2.14 -14.52
CA GLY A 273 15.33 -0.97 -14.43
C GLY A 273 14.95 0.03 -13.32
N PRO A 274 14.83 1.34 -13.62
CA PRO A 274 14.59 2.37 -12.60
C PRO A 274 13.32 2.16 -11.77
N VAL A 275 12.25 1.64 -12.38
CA VAL A 275 10.97 1.34 -11.71
C VAL A 275 11.16 0.23 -10.65
N LEU A 276 11.90 -0.83 -10.99
CA LEU A 276 12.22 -1.90 -10.05
C LEU A 276 13.14 -1.40 -8.93
N GLY A 277 14.18 -0.64 -9.27
CA GLY A 277 15.12 -0.08 -8.29
C GLY A 277 14.44 0.85 -7.30
N PHE A 278 13.57 1.74 -7.79
CA PHE A 278 12.77 2.61 -6.94
C PHE A 278 11.83 1.81 -6.02
N ALA A 279 11.08 0.85 -6.57
CA ALA A 279 10.17 0.02 -5.78
C ALA A 279 10.91 -0.78 -4.69
N PHE A 280 12.09 -1.34 -5.00
CA PHE A 280 12.92 -2.06 -4.05
C PHE A 280 13.34 -1.16 -2.87
N TRP A 281 13.87 0.03 -3.15
CA TRP A 281 14.28 0.94 -2.08
C TRP A 281 13.12 1.54 -1.29
N HIS A 282 11.98 1.73 -1.95
CA HIS A 282 10.74 2.11 -1.28
C HIS A 282 10.29 1.01 -0.31
N LEU A 283 10.36 -0.27 -0.71
CA LEU A 283 10.07 -1.40 0.16
C LEU A 283 11.04 -1.47 1.35
N VAL A 284 12.34 -1.26 1.12
CA VAL A 284 13.34 -1.23 2.20
C VAL A 284 13.05 -0.08 3.18
N ALA A 285 12.77 1.12 2.68
CA ALA A 285 12.41 2.27 3.52
C ALA A 285 11.13 2.02 4.33
N GLY A 286 10.12 1.42 3.69
CA GLY A 286 8.88 0.99 4.33
C GLY A 286 9.12 -0.04 5.43
N ALA A 287 9.92 -1.07 5.16
CA ALA A 287 10.24 -2.12 6.13
C ALA A 287 11.01 -1.59 7.34
N VAL A 288 12.01 -0.73 7.13
CA VAL A 288 12.77 -0.08 8.23
C VAL A 288 11.84 0.80 9.05
N SER A 289 11.00 1.59 8.39
CA SER A 289 10.04 2.46 9.08
C SER A 289 8.98 1.68 9.84
N SER A 290 8.51 0.57 9.28
CA SER A 290 7.57 -0.35 9.91
C SER A 290 8.13 -0.94 11.20
N LEU A 291 9.41 -1.36 11.21
CA LEU A 291 10.07 -1.83 12.42
C LEU A 291 10.08 -0.76 13.51
N VAL A 292 10.49 0.46 13.16
CA VAL A 292 10.56 1.59 14.10
C VAL A 292 9.16 1.92 14.63
N LEU A 293 8.19 2.15 13.74
CA LEU A 293 6.82 2.50 14.12
C LEU A 293 6.14 1.39 14.92
N SER A 294 6.38 0.12 14.60
CA SER A 294 5.86 -1.02 15.37
C SER A 294 6.40 -1.02 16.79
N LEU A 295 7.69 -0.73 16.99
CA LEU A 295 8.28 -0.59 18.32
C LEU A 295 7.67 0.57 19.11
N LEU A 296 7.43 1.71 18.45
CA LEU A 296 6.81 2.87 19.09
C LEU A 296 5.35 2.59 19.48
N VAL A 297 4.56 1.98 18.58
CA VAL A 297 3.16 1.61 18.85
C VAL A 297 3.08 0.58 19.97
N SER A 298 3.97 -0.42 19.97
CA SER A 298 4.03 -1.46 21.01
C SER A 298 4.39 -0.90 22.40
N ALA A 299 5.02 0.28 22.48
CA ALA A 299 5.31 0.93 23.76
C ALA A 299 4.05 1.52 24.42
N GLY A 300 2.93 1.65 23.68
CA GLY A 300 1.66 2.19 24.16
C GLY A 300 1.72 3.69 24.50
N GLY A 301 0.56 4.30 24.76
CA GLY A 301 0.43 5.68 25.26
C GLY A 301 1.28 6.71 24.50
N ALA A 302 2.36 7.18 25.13
CA ALA A 302 3.28 8.17 24.54
C ALA A 302 4.04 7.64 23.31
N GLY A 303 4.36 6.35 23.26
CA GLY A 303 4.99 5.73 22.09
C GLY A 303 4.07 5.77 20.87
N PHE A 304 2.77 5.50 21.07
CA PHE A 304 1.76 5.66 20.03
C PHE A 304 1.66 7.11 19.53
N LEU A 305 1.69 8.11 20.42
CA LEU A 305 1.67 9.52 20.01
C LEU A 305 2.89 9.90 19.16
N LEU A 306 4.08 9.40 19.52
CA LEU A 306 5.29 9.59 18.73
C LEU A 306 5.20 8.88 17.37
N ALA A 307 4.65 7.66 17.33
CA ALA A 307 4.43 6.92 16.09
C ALA A 307 3.48 7.68 15.16
N LEU A 308 2.37 8.17 15.70
CA LEU A 308 1.37 8.94 14.97
C LEU A 308 1.96 10.24 14.39
N LEU A 309 2.74 10.97 15.19
CA LEU A 309 3.37 12.21 14.77
C LEU A 309 4.45 11.98 13.71
N GLY A 310 5.19 10.87 13.79
CA GLY A 310 6.21 10.49 12.81
C GLY A 310 5.65 9.86 11.53
N SER A 311 4.53 9.14 11.60
CA SER A 311 4.00 8.40 10.44
C SER A 311 3.39 9.31 9.39
N ALA A 312 2.74 10.41 9.78
CA ALA A 312 2.13 11.35 8.85
C ALA A 312 3.14 12.02 7.89
N PRO A 313 4.25 12.64 8.38
CA PRO A 313 5.27 13.20 7.50
C PRO A 313 5.98 12.11 6.68
N LEU A 314 6.24 10.94 7.29
CA LEU A 314 6.85 9.81 6.58
C LEU A 314 5.97 9.35 5.40
N ALA A 315 4.67 9.13 5.63
CA ALA A 315 3.72 8.73 4.61
C ALA A 315 3.64 9.76 3.47
N LEU A 316 3.64 11.06 3.81
CA LEU A 316 3.68 12.13 2.83
C LEU A 316 4.95 12.10 2.00
N VAL A 317 6.12 11.98 2.63
CA VAL A 317 7.42 11.94 1.93
C VAL A 317 7.48 10.74 0.97
N LEU A 318 7.07 9.55 1.42
CA LEU A 318 7.07 8.35 0.59
C LEU A 318 6.11 8.47 -0.61
N THR A 319 4.91 9.02 -0.39
CA THR A 319 3.94 9.21 -1.48
C THR A 319 4.42 10.27 -2.47
N ALA A 320 4.88 11.42 -1.98
CA ALA A 320 5.38 12.50 -2.83
C ALA A 320 6.67 12.13 -3.57
N ALA A 321 7.54 11.31 -2.98
CA ALA A 321 8.73 10.80 -3.67
C ALA A 321 8.32 9.89 -4.83
N THR A 322 7.27 9.08 -4.66
CA THR A 322 6.72 8.22 -5.72
C THR A 322 6.12 9.05 -6.86
N VAL A 323 5.36 10.10 -6.53
CA VAL A 323 4.82 11.04 -7.52
C VAL A 323 5.96 11.76 -8.26
N SER A 324 6.96 12.29 -7.53
CA SER A 324 8.12 12.94 -8.15
C SER A 324 8.92 12.00 -9.04
N PHE A 325 9.04 10.72 -8.67
CA PHE A 325 9.70 9.71 -9.49
C PHE A 325 8.97 9.52 -10.82
N PHE A 326 7.66 9.31 -10.80
CA PHE A 326 6.89 9.13 -12.03
C PHE A 326 6.84 10.39 -12.88
N GLN A 327 6.82 11.60 -12.29
CA GLN A 327 6.91 12.85 -13.06
C GLN A 327 8.18 12.90 -13.90
N GLU A 328 9.35 12.73 -13.26
CA GLU A 328 10.65 12.80 -13.94
C GLU A 328 10.86 11.63 -14.91
N PHE A 329 10.42 10.43 -14.53
CA PHE A 329 10.58 9.23 -15.34
C PHE A 329 9.78 9.32 -16.65
N LEU A 330 8.54 9.80 -16.59
CA LEU A 330 7.69 9.90 -17.79
C LEU A 330 8.10 11.08 -18.69
N GLU A 331 8.52 12.19 -18.10
CA GLU A 331 9.07 13.32 -18.86
C GLU A 331 10.33 12.90 -19.64
N SER A 332 11.19 12.08 -19.03
CA SER A 332 12.39 11.56 -19.70
C SER A 332 12.06 10.61 -20.87
N ASP A 333 11.08 9.71 -20.69
CA ASP A 333 10.61 8.78 -21.74
C ASP A 333 10.02 9.53 -22.95
N ASP A 334 9.26 10.61 -22.70
CA ASP A 334 8.68 11.44 -23.77
C ASP A 334 9.75 12.24 -24.54
N LEU A 335 10.80 12.69 -23.87
CA LEU A 335 11.93 13.38 -24.52
C LEU A 335 12.76 12.41 -25.39
N GLU A 336 13.04 11.19 -24.90
CA GLU A 336 13.77 10.18 -25.66
C GLU A 336 13.01 9.74 -26.92
N THR A 337 11.69 9.52 -26.80
CA THR A 337 10.84 9.14 -27.94
C THR A 337 10.74 10.25 -28.99
N THR A 338 10.62 11.50 -28.55
CA THR A 338 10.62 12.68 -29.44
C THR A 338 11.95 12.83 -30.17
N ASN A 339 13.08 12.66 -29.47
CA ASN A 339 14.40 12.79 -30.06
C ASN A 339 14.70 11.67 -31.07
N ARG A 340 14.28 10.43 -30.78
CA ARG A 340 14.40 9.30 -31.72
C ARG A 340 13.59 9.55 -33.00
N SER A 341 12.33 9.98 -32.88
CA SER A 341 11.48 10.32 -34.03
C SER A 341 12.08 11.43 -34.91
N ARG A 342 12.71 12.43 -34.28
CA ARG A 342 13.39 13.52 -34.99
C ARG A 342 14.63 13.06 -35.75
N ASN A 343 15.42 12.16 -35.18
CA ASN A 343 16.62 11.62 -35.83
C ASN A 343 16.28 10.70 -37.01
N ASP A 344 15.23 9.88 -36.87
CA ASP A 344 14.81 8.95 -37.94
C ASP A 344 14.18 9.69 -39.14
N GLY A 345 13.62 10.89 -38.92
CA GLY A 345 13.02 11.73 -39.98
C GLY A 345 14.01 12.53 -40.82
N HIS A 346 15.30 12.61 -40.45
CA HIS A 346 16.30 13.43 -41.17
C HIS A 346 17.26 12.60 -42.05
N GLY A 347 17.06 11.27 -42.13
CA GLY A 347 18.01 10.35 -42.76
C GLY A 347 17.77 9.95 -44.22
N THR A 348 16.71 10.39 -44.90
CA THR A 348 16.35 9.84 -46.23
C THR A 348 15.84 10.87 -47.25
N ASP A 349 16.56 11.96 -47.49
CA ASP A 349 16.25 12.89 -48.60
C ASP A 349 17.50 13.35 -49.38
N GLY A 350 18.51 12.49 -49.51
CA GLY A 350 19.84 12.93 -49.96
C GLY A 350 20.67 11.98 -50.82
N THR A 351 20.08 10.96 -51.44
CA THR A 351 20.72 10.11 -52.46
C THR A 351 19.55 9.40 -53.19
N ASP A 352 19.08 9.81 -54.36
CA ASP A 352 19.73 9.54 -55.65
C ASP A 352 19.11 10.41 -56.75
N GLU A 353 19.63 11.63 -56.96
CA GLU A 353 19.35 12.44 -58.14
C GLU A 353 20.65 12.68 -58.92
N TYR A 354 21.36 11.63 -59.34
CA TYR A 354 22.43 11.75 -60.32
C TYR A 354 22.62 10.49 -61.19
N GLY A 355 22.34 10.64 -62.49
CA GLY A 355 22.84 9.79 -63.58
C GLY A 355 21.87 8.68 -64.02
N PHE A 356 21.50 8.50 -65.28
CA PHE A 356 22.24 8.76 -66.51
C PHE A 356 21.23 8.98 -67.66
N GLY A 357 21.30 10.14 -68.31
CA GLY A 357 20.80 10.30 -69.66
C GLY A 357 21.94 9.98 -70.62
N THR A 358 21.74 8.97 -71.47
CA THR A 358 22.51 8.79 -72.70
C THR A 358 21.53 8.43 -73.81
N ASP A 359 21.48 9.34 -74.78
CA ASP A 359 21.26 9.21 -76.23
C ASP A 359 20.65 7.91 -76.80
#